data_AF-A0A1V5VUL1-F1
#
_entry.id   AF-A0A1V5VUL1-F1
#
_cell.length_a   1.000
_cell.length_b   1.000
_cell.length_c   1.000
_cell.angle_alpha   90.00
_cell.angle_beta   90.00
_cell.angle_gamma   90.00
#
_symmetry.space_group_name_H-M   'P 1'
#
loop_
_entity.id
_entity.type
_entity.pdbx_description
1 polymer ?
#
loop_
_entity_poly.entity_id
_entity_poly.type
_entity_poly.pdbx_seq_one_letter_code
_entity_poly.pdbx_strand_id
1 'polypeptide(L)'
;MADQLTDIGVDVPFISILTPYRGTPLYATLAAEGRLPEGLGSAASNGYNVAFTPQGMTPEALLQAHRTLWRRAFAPGAVARRMARAARTLRPGAFLMAAAMNGFYGFKRLRGNTPSVAAPGV
;
A
#
# COMPACT_ATOMS: atom_id res chain seq x y z
N MET A 1 -7.37 -12.11 3.05
CA MET A 1 -6.55 -10.99 3.55
C MET A 1 -7.22 -9.62 3.38
N ALA A 2 -7.63 -9.20 2.17
CA ALA A 2 -8.35 -7.92 1.99
C ALA A 2 -9.67 -7.86 2.78
N ASP A 3 -10.46 -8.92 2.74
CA ASP A 3 -11.76 -8.98 3.41
C ASP A 3 -11.59 -8.99 4.94
N GLN A 4 -10.55 -9.67 5.43
CA GLN A 4 -10.18 -9.68 6.85
C GLN A 4 -9.84 -8.28 7.39
N LEU A 5 -9.29 -7.36 6.58
CA LEU A 5 -9.05 -5.98 7.04
C LEU A 5 -10.35 -5.28 7.45
N THR A 6 -11.45 -5.60 6.77
CA THR A 6 -12.77 -5.05 7.08
C THR A 6 -13.31 -5.67 8.36
N ASP A 7 -13.10 -6.96 8.56
CA ASP A 7 -13.58 -7.69 9.74
C ASP A 7 -12.81 -7.34 11.01
N ILE A 8 -11.48 -7.17 10.90
CA ILE A 8 -10.60 -6.70 11.99
C ILE A 8 -11.01 -5.30 12.47
N GLY A 9 -11.58 -4.48 11.57
CA GLY A 9 -12.08 -3.17 11.93
C GLY A 9 -11.06 -2.05 11.86
N VAL A 10 -10.14 -2.15 10.92
CA VAL A 10 -9.17 -1.07 10.66
C VAL A 10 -9.91 0.18 10.20
N ASP A 11 -9.72 1.32 10.87
CA ASP A 11 -10.40 2.59 10.55
C ASP A 11 -9.81 3.31 9.32
N VAL A 12 -8.51 3.19 9.10
CA VAL A 12 -7.80 3.71 7.92
C VAL A 12 -6.71 2.73 7.51
N PRO A 13 -6.89 1.95 6.43
CA PRO A 13 -5.87 1.00 5.99
C PRO A 13 -4.71 1.72 5.28
N PHE A 14 -3.50 1.55 5.80
CA PHE A 14 -2.27 1.95 5.14
C PHE A 14 -1.52 0.71 4.65
N ILE A 15 -1.34 0.59 3.34
CA ILE A 15 -0.82 -0.63 2.70
C ILE A 15 0.39 -0.22 1.86
N SER A 16 1.58 -0.62 2.29
CA SER A 16 2.84 -0.36 1.59
C SER A 16 3.49 -1.65 1.10
N ILE A 17 4.34 -1.53 0.09
CA ILE A 17 5.26 -2.56 -0.37
C ILE A 17 6.55 -2.45 0.44
N LEU A 18 7.10 -3.60 0.86
CA LEU A 18 8.36 -3.69 1.58
C LEU A 18 9.47 -2.97 0.80
N THR A 19 10.13 -2.03 1.46
CA THR A 19 11.23 -1.25 0.88
C THR A 19 12.51 -1.54 1.66
N PRO A 20 13.52 -2.18 1.05
CA PRO A 20 14.80 -2.40 1.69
C PRO A 20 15.64 -1.11 1.69
N TYR A 21 15.91 -0.54 2.85
CA TYR A 21 16.75 0.64 2.98
C TYR A 21 18.22 0.26 3.18
N ARG A 22 19.13 0.99 2.52
CA ARG A 22 20.58 0.82 2.71
C ARG A 22 20.93 0.95 4.20
N GLY A 23 21.75 0.04 4.71
CA GLY A 23 22.11 -0.02 6.13
C GLY A 23 21.20 -0.91 6.98
N THR A 24 20.09 -1.42 6.44
CA THR A 24 19.26 -2.42 7.12
C THR A 24 19.77 -3.85 6.87
N PRO A 25 19.61 -4.79 7.81
CA PRO A 25 19.96 -6.20 7.60
C PRO A 25 19.23 -6.83 6.41
N LEU A 26 17.99 -6.42 6.17
CA LEU A 26 17.20 -6.86 5.00
C LEU A 26 17.86 -6.46 3.69
N TYR A 27 18.36 -5.22 3.59
CA TYR A 27 19.07 -4.76 2.40
C TYR A 27 20.35 -5.56 2.16
N ALA A 28 21.14 -5.81 3.21
CA ALA A 28 22.36 -6.62 3.10
C ALA A 28 22.05 -8.05 2.62
N THR A 29 20.97 -8.65 3.14
CA THR A 29 20.52 -9.99 2.74
C THR A 29 20.10 -10.02 1.27
N LEU A 30 19.22 -9.09 0.86
CA LEU A 30 18.76 -9.02 -0.53
C LEU A 30 19.88 -8.68 -1.52
N ALA A 31 20.88 -7.89 -1.09
CA ALA A 31 22.06 -7.60 -1.88
C ALA A 31 22.92 -8.86 -2.08
N ALA A 32 23.18 -9.61 -0.99
CA ALA A 32 23.94 -10.86 -1.05
C ALA A 32 23.25 -11.93 -1.90
N GLU A 33 21.91 -11.95 -1.94
CA GLU A 33 21.11 -12.84 -2.78
C GLU A 33 20.97 -12.35 -4.24
N GLY A 34 21.52 -11.19 -4.60
CA GLY A 34 21.39 -10.64 -5.96
C GLY A 34 19.96 -10.21 -6.32
N ARG A 35 19.14 -9.88 -5.33
CA ARG A 35 17.71 -9.57 -5.47
C ARG A 35 17.39 -8.07 -5.43
N LEU A 36 18.41 -7.22 -5.47
CA LEU A 36 18.25 -5.77 -5.60
C LEU A 36 18.38 -5.39 -7.08
N PRO A 37 17.32 -4.84 -7.71
CA PRO A 37 17.39 -4.43 -9.11
C PRO A 37 18.43 -3.34 -9.33
N GLU A 38 19.28 -3.53 -10.33
CA GLU A 38 20.24 -2.51 -10.76
C GLU A 38 19.49 -1.34 -11.43
N GLY A 39 19.87 -0.10 -11.10
CA GLY A 39 19.36 1.10 -11.78
C GLY A 39 17.97 1.63 -11.37
N LEU A 40 17.27 1.00 -10.41
CA LEU A 40 15.99 1.51 -9.87
C LEU A 40 16.17 2.61 -8.80
N GLY A 41 17.35 2.67 -8.16
CA GLY A 41 17.74 3.74 -7.24
C GLY A 41 16.77 3.97 -6.06
N SER A 42 16.81 5.17 -5.49
CA SER A 42 15.87 5.60 -4.44
C SER A 42 14.46 5.89 -4.97
N ALA A 43 14.28 6.04 -6.29
CA ALA A 43 12.98 6.30 -6.92
C ALA A 43 11.94 5.18 -6.68
N ALA A 44 12.41 3.94 -6.50
CA ALA A 44 11.57 2.80 -6.13
C ALA A 44 11.20 2.76 -4.63
N SER A 45 11.91 3.53 -3.79
CA SER A 45 11.81 3.48 -2.32
C SER A 45 10.70 4.37 -1.74
N ASN A 46 9.52 4.34 -2.36
CA ASN A 46 8.38 5.19 -1.99
C ASN A 46 7.22 4.41 -1.32
N GLY A 47 7.40 3.11 -1.06
CA GLY A 47 6.39 2.25 -0.45
C GLY A 47 5.23 1.84 -1.38
N TYR A 48 5.23 2.27 -2.64
CA TYR A 48 4.24 1.89 -3.66
C TYR A 48 4.86 1.14 -4.84
N ASN A 49 6.18 1.22 -4.99
CA ASN A 49 6.95 0.51 -6.00
C ASN A 49 7.70 -0.67 -5.38
N VAL A 50 8.05 -1.63 -6.24
CA VAL A 50 8.80 -2.81 -5.85
C VAL A 50 10.29 -2.53 -6.05
N ALA A 51 11.02 -2.46 -4.95
CA ALA A 51 12.46 -2.15 -4.92
C ALA A 51 13.34 -3.39 -4.72
N PHE A 52 12.78 -4.59 -4.87
CA PHE A 52 13.48 -5.87 -4.72
C PHE A 52 12.78 -6.96 -5.53
N THR A 53 13.49 -8.05 -5.85
CA THR A 53 12.90 -9.23 -6.48
C THR A 53 12.36 -10.18 -5.42
N PRO A 54 11.04 -10.39 -5.28
CA PRO A 54 10.49 -11.37 -4.32
C PRO A 54 10.83 -12.81 -4.71
N GLN A 55 10.90 -13.72 -3.73
CA GLN A 55 11.04 -15.15 -4.01
C GLN A 55 9.66 -15.74 -4.35
N GLY A 56 9.58 -16.57 -5.39
CA GLY A 56 8.35 -17.28 -5.77
C GLY A 56 7.31 -16.44 -6.52
N MET A 57 7.60 -15.18 -6.86
CA MET A 57 6.76 -14.38 -7.77
C MET A 57 7.59 -13.29 -8.47
N THR A 58 7.05 -12.68 -9.51
CA THR A 58 7.71 -11.54 -10.16
C THR A 58 7.42 -10.22 -9.43
N PRO A 59 8.28 -9.19 -9.56
CA PRO A 59 8.00 -7.84 -9.05
C PRO A 59 6.65 -7.30 -9.54
N GLU A 60 6.28 -7.55 -10.79
CA GLU A 60 5.03 -7.11 -11.39
C GLU A 60 3.83 -7.80 -10.74
N ALA A 61 3.95 -9.11 -10.48
CA ALA A 61 2.92 -9.87 -9.78
C ALA A 61 2.67 -9.31 -8.36
N LEU A 62 3.75 -8.95 -7.63
CA LEU A 62 3.65 -8.31 -6.32
C LEU A 62 2.98 -6.94 -6.41
N LEU A 63 3.37 -6.11 -7.39
CA LEU A 63 2.77 -4.80 -7.61
C LEU A 63 1.27 -4.90 -7.95
N GLN A 64 0.88 -5.85 -8.79
CA GLN A 64 -0.52 -6.09 -9.13
C GLN A 64 -1.34 -6.62 -7.94
N ALA A 65 -0.75 -7.48 -7.12
CA ALA A 65 -1.37 -7.96 -5.89
C ALA A 65 -1.61 -6.81 -4.91
N HIS A 66 -0.61 -5.93 -4.70
CA HIS A 66 -0.73 -4.73 -3.88
C HIS A 66 -1.85 -3.80 -4.38
N ARG A 67 -1.87 -3.50 -5.69
CA ARG A 67 -2.90 -2.65 -6.31
C ARG A 67 -4.29 -3.26 -6.17
N THR A 68 -4.42 -4.57 -6.29
CA THR A 68 -5.69 -5.28 -6.13
C THR A 68 -6.17 -5.24 -4.68
N LEU A 69 -5.26 -5.43 -3.72
CA LEU A 69 -5.54 -5.28 -2.30
C LEU A 69 -6.01 -3.86 -1.96
N TRP A 70 -5.30 -2.84 -2.45
CA TRP A 70 -5.66 -1.43 -2.24
C TRP A 70 -7.03 -1.09 -2.85
N ARG A 71 -7.30 -1.52 -4.10
CA ARG A 71 -8.61 -1.31 -4.75
C ARG A 71 -9.76 -1.99 -4.01
N ARG A 72 -9.52 -3.14 -3.36
CA ARG A 72 -10.53 -3.81 -2.53
C ARG A 72 -10.75 -3.08 -1.21
N ALA A 73 -9.67 -2.71 -0.51
CA ALA A 73 -9.72 -2.02 0.78
C ALA A 73 -10.42 -0.64 0.71
N PHE A 74 -10.36 0.02 -0.44
CA PHE A 74 -11.02 1.30 -0.72
C PHE A 74 -12.24 1.18 -1.65
N ALA A 75 -12.81 -0.02 -1.82
CA ALA A 75 -14.08 -0.16 -2.51
C ALA A 75 -15.19 0.64 -1.79
N PRO A 76 -16.18 1.21 -2.49
CA PRO A 76 -17.14 2.14 -1.88
C PRO A 76 -17.93 1.48 -0.74
N GLY A 77 -18.30 0.20 -0.91
CA GLY A 77 -18.96 -0.58 0.14
C GLY A 77 -18.07 -0.82 1.38
N ALA A 78 -16.77 -1.07 1.18
CA ALA A 78 -15.82 -1.25 2.29
C ALA A 78 -15.60 0.07 3.05
N VAL A 79 -15.47 1.19 2.32
CA VAL A 79 -15.37 2.53 2.91
C VAL A 79 -16.63 2.89 3.66
N ALA A 80 -17.82 2.68 3.08
CA ALA A 80 -19.09 2.98 3.73
C ALA A 80 -19.28 2.20 5.03
N ARG A 81 -18.98 0.89 5.02
CA ARG A 81 -19.03 0.05 6.22
C ARG A 81 -18.09 0.56 7.30
N ARG A 82 -16.87 0.93 6.93
CA ARG A 82 -15.85 1.48 7.83
C ARG A 82 -16.27 2.81 8.43
N MET A 83 -16.83 3.72 7.63
CA MET A 83 -17.35 5.01 8.11
C MET A 83 -18.55 4.84 9.04
N ALA A 84 -19.45 3.92 8.73
CA ALA A 84 -20.59 3.62 9.61
C ALA A 84 -20.14 3.06 10.96
N ARG A 85 -19.08 2.23 10.99
CA ARG A 85 -18.47 1.76 12.25
C ARG A 85 -17.77 2.90 12.99
N ALA A 86 -16.89 3.64 12.31
CA ALA A 86 -16.13 4.75 12.88
C ALA A 86 -17.03 5.82 13.52
N ALA A 87 -18.17 6.13 12.89
CA ALA A 87 -19.15 7.07 13.44
C ALA A 87 -19.75 6.63 14.78
N ARG A 88 -19.76 5.32 15.07
CA ARG A 88 -20.29 4.75 16.32
C ARG A 88 -19.22 4.53 17.38
N THR A 89 -17.96 4.36 16.97
CA THR A 89 -16.88 3.93 17.88
C THR A 89 -15.85 5.02 18.17
N LEU A 90 -15.71 6.02 17.30
CA LEU A 90 -14.67 7.05 17.43
C LEU A 90 -15.22 8.36 17.99
N ARG A 91 -14.37 9.09 18.72
CA ARG A 91 -14.62 10.48 19.11
C ARG A 91 -14.67 11.38 17.86
N PRO A 92 -15.36 12.54 17.90
CA PRO A 92 -15.55 13.39 16.72
C PRO A 92 -14.27 13.76 15.94
N GLY A 93 -13.17 14.09 16.64
CA GLY A 93 -11.90 14.40 15.99
C GLY A 93 -11.25 13.21 15.29
N ALA A 94 -11.30 12.03 15.90
CA ALA A 94 -10.79 10.80 15.31
C ALA A 94 -11.65 10.35 14.11
N PHE A 95 -12.97 10.52 14.22
CA PHE A 95 -13.90 10.30 13.12
C PHE A 95 -13.61 11.23 11.94
N LEU A 96 -13.38 12.53 12.19
CA LEU A 96 -13.07 13.50 11.14
C LEU A 96 -11.79 13.12 10.38
N MET A 97 -10.73 12.73 11.10
CA MET A 97 -9.49 12.25 10.48
C MET A 97 -9.73 10.98 9.65
N ALA A 98 -10.46 10.01 10.20
CA ALA A 98 -10.80 8.78 9.48
C ALA A 98 -11.61 9.08 8.21
N ALA A 99 -12.59 9.97 8.29
CA ALA A 99 -13.40 10.40 7.16
C ALA A 99 -12.56 11.11 6.07
N ALA A 100 -11.68 12.02 6.47
CA ALA A 100 -10.78 12.71 5.54
C ALA A 100 -9.87 11.74 4.78
N MET A 101 -9.23 10.80 5.49
CA MET A 101 -8.34 9.81 4.88
C MET A 101 -9.09 8.85 3.96
N ASN A 102 -10.24 8.35 4.41
CA ASN A 102 -11.08 7.47 3.61
C ASN A 102 -11.64 8.15 2.36
N GLY A 103 -12.05 9.42 2.49
CA GLY A 103 -12.47 10.27 1.38
C GLY A 103 -11.35 10.47 0.38
N PHE A 104 -10.15 10.83 0.84
CA PHE A 104 -8.97 11.03 -0.02
C PHE A 104 -8.63 9.78 -0.83
N TYR A 105 -8.45 8.63 -0.18
CA TYR A 105 -8.09 7.39 -0.87
C TYR A 105 -9.23 6.82 -1.72
N GLY A 106 -10.48 6.92 -1.25
CA GLY A 106 -11.66 6.57 -2.04
C GLY A 106 -11.77 7.41 -3.31
N PHE A 107 -11.52 8.71 -3.21
CA PHE A 107 -11.53 9.61 -4.36
C PHE A 107 -10.38 9.33 -5.34
N LYS A 108 -9.16 9.09 -4.85
CA LYS A 108 -8.03 8.65 -5.71
C LYS A 108 -8.38 7.38 -6.49
N ARG A 109 -9.08 6.43 -5.85
CA ARG A 109 -9.54 5.20 -6.51
C ARG A 109 -10.55 5.49 -7.61
N LEU A 110 -11.55 6.34 -7.33
CA LEU A 110 -12.56 6.74 -8.31
C LEU A 110 -11.95 7.43 -9.53
N ARG A 111 -10.90 8.23 -9.33
CA ARG A 111 -10.16 8.89 -10.43
C ARG A 111 -9.12 8.01 -11.12
N GLY A 112 -8.94 6.75 -10.71
CA GLY A 112 -7.88 5.90 -11.25
C GLY A 112 -6.46 6.42 -10.98
N ASN A 113 -6.30 7.30 -9.99
CA ASN A 113 -5.02 7.93 -9.67
C ASN A 113 -4.15 7.00 -8.83
N THR A 114 -3.50 6.03 -9.50
CA THR A 114 -2.51 5.15 -8.89
C THR A 114 -1.11 5.77 -8.90
N PRO A 115 -0.29 5.52 -7.87
CA PRO A 115 1.12 5.93 -7.87
C PRO A 115 1.85 5.50 -9.14
N SER A 116 2.73 6.36 -9.66
CA SER A 116 3.55 6.08 -10.83
C SER A 116 4.50 4.91 -10.54
N VAL A 117 4.64 4.04 -11.54
CA VAL A 117 5.59 2.93 -11.48
C VAL A 117 6.99 3.51 -11.69
N ALA A 118 7.93 3.20 -10.79
CA ALA A 118 9.31 3.58 -10.99
C ALA A 118 9.88 2.86 -12.21
N ALA A 119 10.50 3.60 -13.12
CA ALA A 119 11.19 3.07 -14.28
C ALA A 119 12.72 3.10 -14.03
N PRO A 120 13.49 2.14 -14.54
CA PRO A 120 14.95 2.19 -14.47
C PRO A 120 15.48 3.43 -15.20
N GLY A 121 16.38 4.18 -14.56
CA GLY A 121 17.10 5.30 -15.20
C GLY A 121 16.46 6.70 -15.12
N VAL A 122 15.51 6.93 -14.20
CA VAL A 122 14.99 8.27 -13.87
C VAL A 122 15.57 8.77 -12.55
#